data_AF-A0A970MXB9-F1
#
_entry.id   AF-A0A970MXB9-F1
#
_cell.length_a   1.000
_cell.length_b   1.000
_cell.length_c   1.000
_cell.angle_alpha   90.00
_cell.angle_beta   90.00
_cell.angle_gamma   90.00
#
_symmetry.space_group_name_H-M   'P 1'
#
loop_
_entity.id
_entity.type
_entity.pdbx_description
1 polymer ?
#
loop_
_entity_poly.entity_id
_entity_poly.type
_entity_poly.pdbx_seq_one_letter_code
_entity_poly.pdbx_strand_id
1 'polypeptide(L)'
;MSITQSQNQSTRRRQCCFCGCMVSVALLVLFAGWVVSDFITWRRCTIPLPDGSGSVVYMARLNKILVSEWDRKVCIEIKGIKSREMLMPDDGGGASPINVYWYPVKEGRGPYLRLVDPIFEYLLDIQHGTVLLVVRYQGDVYVGEVRKQYSGYSCSGPIMDEHGKISDPTVSVEVDGRPAHKLESSIASHLGVYIGCIGESYRGFIPKSAAPEVPIKPYEAFP
;
A
#
# COMPACT_ATOMS: atom_id res chain seq x y z
N MET A 1 -56.58 -35.97 54.22
CA MET A 1 -55.67 -37.12 54.05
C MET A 1 -55.44 -37.32 52.57
N SER A 2 -54.18 -37.10 52.16
CA SER A 2 -53.40 -37.91 51.22
C SER A 2 -53.89 -38.24 49.81
N ILE A 3 -53.02 -37.82 48.87
CA ILE A 3 -52.40 -38.64 47.79
C ILE A 3 -53.05 -38.56 46.40
N THR A 4 -52.41 -37.72 45.57
CA THR A 4 -51.69 -38.09 44.34
C THR A 4 -52.40 -38.02 42.99
N GLN A 5 -51.89 -37.05 42.20
CA GLN A 5 -51.47 -37.06 40.79
C GLN A 5 -52.02 -38.12 39.82
N SER A 6 -52.47 -37.63 38.66
CA SER A 6 -51.90 -37.90 37.31
C SER A 6 -53.00 -37.61 36.27
N GLN A 7 -52.93 -36.50 35.54
CA GLN A 7 -52.49 -36.42 34.12
C GLN A 7 -53.24 -37.40 33.20
N ASN A 8 -53.83 -37.06 32.06
CA ASN A 8 -53.51 -36.12 30.98
C ASN A 8 -54.70 -36.29 29.97
N GLN A 9 -55.12 -35.40 29.08
CA GLN A 9 -54.38 -34.71 28.04
C GLN A 9 -55.38 -33.98 27.10
N SER A 10 -54.85 -33.04 26.29
CA SER A 10 -55.33 -32.67 24.95
C SER A 10 -56.53 -31.69 24.89
N THR A 11 -56.35 -30.42 24.50
CA THR A 11 -55.94 -30.05 23.14
C THR A 11 -55.57 -28.56 23.01
N ARG A 12 -54.45 -28.29 22.31
CA ARG A 12 -54.25 -27.37 21.16
C ARG A 12 -54.77 -25.91 21.27
N ARG A 13 -54.12 -24.86 20.78
CA ARG A 13 -53.02 -24.61 19.81
C ARG A 13 -52.87 -23.08 19.78
N ARG A 14 -51.64 -22.55 19.73
CA ARG A 14 -51.22 -21.37 18.93
C ARG A 14 -49.76 -21.05 19.25
N GLN A 15 -48.84 -21.77 18.61
CA GLN A 15 -47.43 -21.39 18.51
C GLN A 15 -46.99 -21.67 17.07
N CYS A 16 -47.10 -20.65 16.23
CA CYS A 16 -46.43 -20.52 14.94
C CYS A 16 -46.40 -19.03 14.66
N CYS A 17 -45.21 -18.40 14.76
CA CYS A 17 -44.81 -17.23 13.95
C CYS A 17 -43.43 -16.64 14.33
N PHE A 18 -42.81 -17.03 15.45
CA PHE A 18 -41.58 -16.34 15.90
C PHE A 18 -40.23 -16.89 15.39
N CYS A 19 -40.20 -17.99 14.63
CA CYS A 19 -38.94 -18.65 14.27
C CYS A 19 -38.29 -18.14 12.94
N GLY A 20 -39.02 -17.41 12.10
CA GLY A 20 -38.55 -17.01 10.76
C GLY A 20 -37.69 -15.73 10.71
N CYS A 21 -37.93 -14.75 11.58
CA CYS A 21 -37.24 -13.46 11.51
C CYS A 21 -35.85 -13.44 12.18
N MET A 22 -35.61 -14.27 13.20
CA MET A 22 -34.32 -14.26 13.91
C MET A 22 -33.16 -14.87 13.11
N VAL A 23 -33.45 -15.83 12.23
CA VAL A 23 -32.44 -16.44 11.36
C VAL A 23 -31.92 -15.43 10.32
N SER A 24 -32.79 -14.55 9.81
CA SER A 24 -32.40 -13.53 8.82
C SER A 24 -31.51 -12.42 9.40
N VAL A 25 -31.78 -11.96 10.62
CA VAL A 25 -30.96 -10.92 11.27
C VAL A 25 -29.60 -11.46 11.69
N ALA A 26 -29.54 -12.69 12.21
CA ALA A 26 -28.26 -13.32 12.57
C ALA A 26 -27.38 -13.57 11.34
N LEU A 27 -27.95 -14.02 10.21
CA LEU A 27 -27.22 -14.16 8.94
C LEU A 27 -26.75 -12.83 8.38
N LEU A 28 -27.56 -11.76 8.46
CA LEU A 28 -27.17 -10.41 8.05
C LEU A 28 -26.05 -9.84 8.93
N VAL A 29 -26.09 -10.06 10.25
CA VAL A 29 -25.03 -9.63 11.18
C VAL A 29 -23.75 -10.43 10.96
N LEU A 30 -23.84 -11.73 10.68
CA LEU A 30 -22.69 -12.56 10.34
C LEU A 30 -22.09 -12.18 8.98
N PHE A 31 -22.92 -11.93 7.96
CA PHE A 31 -22.46 -11.45 6.65
C PHE A 31 -21.82 -10.06 6.76
N ALA A 32 -22.44 -9.14 7.49
CA ALA A 32 -21.88 -7.81 7.72
C ALA A 32 -20.56 -7.88 8.51
N GLY A 33 -20.49 -8.74 9.54
CA GLY A 33 -19.27 -8.98 10.30
C GLY A 33 -18.14 -9.58 9.46
N TRP A 34 -18.45 -10.52 8.57
CA TRP A 34 -17.48 -11.13 7.65
C TRP A 34 -16.97 -10.14 6.61
N VAL A 35 -17.88 -9.38 6.00
CA VAL A 35 -17.55 -8.35 5.00
C VAL A 35 -16.70 -7.24 5.63
N VAL A 36 -17.05 -6.75 6.84
CA VAL A 36 -16.26 -5.72 7.54
C VAL A 36 -14.89 -6.24 8.00
N SER A 37 -14.79 -7.50 8.42
CA SER A 37 -13.51 -8.12 8.84
C SER A 37 -12.49 -8.22 7.69
N ASP A 38 -12.94 -8.51 6.47
CA ASP A 38 -12.07 -8.67 5.30
C ASP A 38 -11.47 -7.33 4.79
N PHE A 39 -11.99 -6.21 5.29
CA PHE A 39 -11.49 -4.87 5.00
C PHE A 39 -10.48 -4.36 6.05
N ILE A 40 -10.62 -4.76 7.31
CA ILE A 40 -9.77 -4.28 8.42
C ILE A 40 -8.56 -5.19 8.66
N THR A 41 -8.45 -6.32 7.94
CA THR A 41 -7.29 -7.21 8.01
C THR A 41 -6.16 -6.74 7.09
N TRP A 42 -4.92 -6.92 7.55
CA TRP A 42 -3.75 -6.69 6.71
C TRP A 42 -3.69 -7.75 5.61
N ARG A 43 -3.90 -7.33 4.38
CA ARG A 43 -3.59 -8.11 3.19
C ARG A 43 -2.08 -8.14 3.01
N ARG A 44 -1.57 -9.26 2.54
CA ARG A 44 -0.14 -9.51 2.37
C ARG A 44 0.09 -10.06 0.98
N CYS A 45 1.06 -9.53 0.26
CA CYS A 45 1.58 -10.14 -0.95
C CYS A 45 3.11 -10.22 -0.88
N THR A 46 3.65 -11.36 -1.28
CA THR A 46 5.09 -11.62 -1.25
C THR A 46 5.67 -11.42 -2.62
N ILE A 47 6.65 -10.53 -2.72
CA ILE A 47 7.45 -10.25 -3.92
C ILE A 47 8.78 -10.99 -3.76
N PRO A 48 9.02 -12.08 -4.51
CA PRO A 48 10.31 -12.76 -4.48
C PRO A 48 11.40 -11.88 -5.10
N LEU A 49 12.57 -11.80 -4.45
CA LEU A 49 13.71 -11.08 -5.01
C LEU A 49 14.35 -11.91 -6.14
N PRO A 50 14.62 -11.33 -7.32
CA PRO A 50 15.15 -12.07 -8.47
C PRO A 50 16.51 -12.75 -8.24
N ASP A 51 17.30 -12.26 -7.29
CA ASP A 51 18.60 -12.83 -6.92
C ASP A 51 18.49 -14.02 -5.93
N GLY A 52 17.27 -14.35 -5.50
CA GLY A 52 17.02 -15.43 -4.54
C GLY A 52 17.48 -15.14 -3.10
N SER A 53 17.89 -13.90 -2.80
CA SER A 53 18.36 -13.49 -1.46
C SER A 53 17.23 -13.46 -0.42
N GLY A 54 15.98 -13.32 -0.86
CA GLY A 54 14.83 -13.22 0.02
C GLY A 54 13.55 -12.75 -0.68
N SER A 55 12.72 -12.04 0.05
CA SER A 55 11.47 -11.46 -0.45
C SER A 55 11.16 -10.12 0.22
N VAL A 56 10.32 -9.32 -0.44
CA VAL A 56 9.63 -8.19 0.19
C VAL A 56 8.16 -8.55 0.35
N VAL A 57 7.66 -8.48 1.56
CA VAL A 57 6.23 -8.64 1.85
C VAL A 57 5.61 -7.26 1.87
N TYR A 58 4.81 -6.96 0.86
CA TYR A 58 4.00 -5.77 0.84
C TYR A 58 2.69 -6.03 1.59
N MET A 59 2.28 -5.08 2.42
CA MET A 59 1.12 -5.20 3.28
C MET A 59 0.24 -3.97 3.15
N ALA A 60 -1.07 -4.19 3.03
CA ALA A 60 -2.03 -3.12 2.97
C ALA A 60 -3.32 -3.46 3.73
N ARG A 61 -3.96 -2.45 4.30
CA ARG A 61 -5.23 -2.57 5.02
C ARG A 61 -6.11 -1.37 4.73
N LEU A 62 -7.40 -1.57 4.50
CA LEU A 62 -8.32 -0.46 4.31
C LEU A 62 -8.47 0.28 5.63
N ASN A 63 -8.10 1.57 5.65
CA ASN A 63 -8.16 2.42 6.83
C ASN A 63 -9.51 3.13 6.91
N LYS A 64 -9.88 3.84 5.83
CA LYS A 64 -11.13 4.60 5.77
C LYS A 64 -12.01 4.08 4.63
N ILE A 65 -13.03 3.28 5.00
CA ILE A 65 -13.95 2.61 4.07
C ILE A 65 -14.60 3.61 3.10
N LEU A 66 -14.97 4.81 3.58
CA LEU A 66 -15.73 5.78 2.79
C LEU A 66 -14.92 6.50 1.70
N VAL A 67 -13.59 6.50 1.80
CA VAL A 67 -12.69 7.21 0.88
C VAL A 67 -11.67 6.28 0.23
N SER A 68 -11.80 4.97 0.42
CA SER A 68 -10.90 3.95 -0.14
C SER A 68 -9.42 4.19 0.17
N GLU A 69 -9.11 4.77 1.32
CA GLU A 69 -7.73 5.01 1.76
C GLU A 69 -7.14 3.75 2.41
N TRP A 70 -5.94 3.37 1.97
CA TRP A 70 -5.25 2.19 2.49
C TRP A 70 -4.00 2.56 3.28
N ASP A 71 -3.89 1.97 4.46
CA ASP A 71 -2.64 1.89 5.19
C ASP A 71 -1.69 0.94 4.46
N ARG A 72 -0.43 1.33 4.30
CA ARG A 72 0.58 0.55 3.58
C ARG A 72 1.86 0.41 4.39
N LYS A 73 2.49 -0.76 4.27
CA LYS A 73 3.82 -1.02 4.81
C LYS A 73 4.50 -2.14 4.05
N VAL A 74 5.81 -2.25 4.20
CA VAL A 74 6.61 -3.32 3.62
C VAL A 74 7.45 -3.99 4.69
N CYS A 75 7.69 -5.28 4.52
CA CYS A 75 8.62 -6.05 5.33
C CYS A 75 9.69 -6.66 4.41
N ILE A 76 10.96 -6.32 4.64
CA ILE A 76 12.07 -6.93 3.92
C ILE A 76 12.52 -8.18 4.67
N GLU A 77 12.48 -9.33 4.01
CA GLU A 77 12.80 -10.65 4.54
C GLU A 77 13.99 -11.23 3.76
N ILE A 78 15.21 -11.01 4.24
CA ILE A 78 16.45 -11.52 3.64
C ILE A 78 16.95 -12.73 4.43
N LYS A 79 17.42 -13.76 3.72
CA LYS A 79 17.94 -14.98 4.33
C LYS A 79 19.07 -14.67 5.32
N GLY A 80 18.90 -15.11 6.57
CA GLY A 80 19.90 -14.92 7.63
C GLY A 80 19.95 -13.53 8.25
N ILE A 81 19.08 -12.60 7.83
CA ILE A 81 18.98 -11.24 8.39
C ILE A 81 17.62 -11.08 9.06
N LYS A 82 17.59 -10.41 10.22
CA LYS A 82 16.34 -10.07 10.90
C LYS A 82 15.47 -9.21 9.97
N SER A 83 14.20 -9.59 9.82
CA SER A 83 13.26 -8.84 9.00
C SER A 83 13.08 -7.41 9.52
N ARG A 84 12.86 -6.49 8.57
CA ARG A 84 12.65 -5.06 8.87
C ARG A 84 11.31 -4.64 8.28
N GLU A 85 10.45 -4.09 9.13
CA GLU A 85 9.19 -3.50 8.71
C GLU A 85 9.38 -1.98 8.56
N MET A 86 8.87 -1.43 7.46
CA MET A 86 8.92 0.00 7.17
C MET A 86 7.54 0.48 6.73
N LEU A 87 7.20 1.69 7.15
CA LEU A 87 5.97 2.34 6.74
C LEU A 87 6.08 2.80 5.28
N MET A 88 4.95 2.82 4.59
CA MET A 88 4.78 3.51 3.33
C MET A 88 3.72 4.60 3.52
N PRO A 89 3.70 5.64 2.64
CA PRO A 89 2.60 6.59 2.66
C PRO A 89 1.27 5.87 2.46
N ASP A 90 0.17 6.45 2.92
CA ASP A 90 -1.17 5.97 2.63
C ASP A 90 -1.45 5.97 1.12
N ASP A 91 -2.27 5.02 0.65
CA ASP A 91 -2.82 5.06 -0.71
C ASP A 91 -4.18 5.74 -0.69
N GLY A 92 -4.22 7.01 -1.12
CA GLY A 92 -5.46 7.74 -1.37
C GLY A 92 -6.13 7.39 -2.70
N GLY A 93 -5.51 6.57 -3.55
CA GLY A 93 -5.92 6.24 -4.91
C GLY A 93 -6.78 4.99 -5.07
N GLY A 94 -7.21 4.37 -3.98
CA GLY A 94 -8.22 3.31 -4.02
C GLY A 94 -7.73 1.93 -4.49
N ALA A 95 -6.61 1.44 -3.96
CA ALA A 95 -6.05 0.11 -4.22
C ALA A 95 -5.73 -0.19 -5.69
N SER A 96 -5.20 0.83 -6.37
CA SER A 96 -4.71 0.70 -7.74
C SER A 96 -3.55 -0.31 -7.84
N PRO A 97 -3.37 -0.96 -9.01
CA PRO A 97 -2.23 -1.84 -9.24
C PRO A 97 -0.90 -1.12 -9.05
N ILE A 98 0.12 -1.85 -8.61
CA ILE A 98 1.48 -1.32 -8.40
C ILE A 98 2.45 -2.13 -9.24
N ASN A 99 3.13 -1.48 -10.19
CA ASN A 99 4.21 -2.13 -10.92
C ASN A 99 5.46 -2.23 -10.06
N VAL A 100 6.15 -3.36 -10.18
CA VAL A 100 7.35 -3.66 -9.42
C VAL A 100 8.51 -3.87 -10.37
N TYR A 101 9.58 -3.09 -10.14
CA TYR A 101 10.80 -3.15 -10.90
C TYR A 101 11.99 -3.48 -10.00
N TRP A 102 12.95 -4.20 -10.56
CA TRP A 102 14.16 -4.62 -9.88
C TRP A 102 15.39 -3.88 -10.40
N TYR A 103 16.24 -3.44 -9.47
CA TYR A 103 17.58 -2.96 -9.74
C TYR A 103 18.57 -3.90 -9.07
N PRO A 104 19.35 -4.66 -9.86
CA PRO A 104 20.43 -5.44 -9.30
C PRO A 104 21.50 -4.51 -8.71
N VAL A 105 22.35 -5.07 -7.86
CA VAL A 105 23.54 -4.37 -7.36
C VAL A 105 24.39 -3.91 -8.54
N LYS A 106 24.75 -2.63 -8.56
CA LYS A 106 25.69 -2.08 -9.54
C LYS A 106 26.64 -1.12 -8.82
N GLU A 107 27.95 -1.33 -9.00
CA GLU A 107 29.01 -0.48 -8.41
C GLU A 107 28.86 -0.32 -6.88
N GLY A 108 28.45 -1.39 -6.19
CA GLY A 108 28.26 -1.39 -4.74
C GLY A 108 27.01 -0.66 -4.24
N ARG A 109 26.10 -0.24 -5.14
CA ARG A 109 24.79 0.34 -4.79
C ARG A 109 23.67 -0.66 -5.03
N GLY A 110 22.67 -0.64 -4.17
CA GLY A 110 21.51 -1.55 -4.20
C GLY A 110 21.76 -2.88 -3.49
N PRO A 111 20.88 -3.87 -3.69
CA PRO A 111 19.80 -3.86 -4.68
C PRO A 111 18.62 -2.99 -4.26
N TYR A 112 17.83 -2.55 -5.25
CA TYR A 112 16.61 -1.77 -5.02
C TYR A 112 15.40 -2.44 -5.63
N LEU A 113 14.25 -2.31 -4.96
CA LEU A 113 12.94 -2.51 -5.58
C LEU A 113 12.29 -1.15 -5.80
N ARG A 114 11.75 -0.93 -6.99
CA ARG A 114 10.98 0.27 -7.30
C ARG A 114 9.51 -0.10 -7.45
N LEU A 115 8.65 0.59 -6.71
CA LEU A 115 7.21 0.41 -6.73
C LEU A 115 6.60 1.64 -7.40
N VAL A 116 5.80 1.45 -8.43
CA VAL A 116 5.15 2.53 -9.17
C VAL A 116 3.65 2.31 -9.14
N ASP A 117 2.94 3.24 -8.52
CA ASP A 117 1.47 3.31 -8.55
C ASP A 117 1.01 4.60 -9.27
N PRO A 118 -0.30 4.79 -9.50
CA PRO A 118 -0.78 5.97 -10.23
C PRO A 118 -0.55 7.31 -9.53
N ILE A 119 -0.15 7.35 -8.25
CA ILE A 119 0.05 8.58 -7.49
C ILE A 119 1.53 8.79 -7.19
N PHE A 120 2.21 7.73 -6.77
CA PHE A 120 3.54 7.81 -6.22
C PHE A 120 4.49 6.76 -6.80
N GLU A 121 5.76 7.09 -6.66
CA GLU A 121 6.87 6.23 -7.02
C GLU A 121 7.76 6.05 -5.79
N TYR A 122 8.09 4.80 -5.47
CA TYR A 122 8.88 4.45 -4.29
C TYR A 122 10.12 3.67 -4.69
N LEU A 123 11.22 3.91 -3.98
CA LEU A 123 12.43 3.13 -4.07
C LEU A 123 12.73 2.50 -2.70
N LEU A 124 12.72 1.17 -2.65
CA LEU A 124 13.07 0.37 -1.49
C LEU A 124 14.55 0.04 -1.54
N ASP A 125 15.33 0.56 -0.60
CA ASP A 125 16.71 0.12 -0.39
C ASP A 125 16.68 -1.18 0.43
N ILE A 126 16.93 -2.30 -0.25
CA ILE A 126 16.84 -3.63 0.35
C ILE A 126 17.94 -3.84 1.39
N GLN A 127 19.12 -3.27 1.16
CA GLN A 127 20.28 -3.43 2.02
C GLN A 127 20.11 -2.63 3.32
N HIS A 128 19.66 -1.40 3.22
CA HIS A 128 19.50 -0.51 4.37
C HIS A 128 18.13 -0.65 5.05
N GLY A 129 17.14 -1.22 4.36
CA GLY A 129 15.79 -1.34 4.88
C GLY A 129 15.12 0.02 5.03
N THR A 130 15.16 0.82 3.96
CA THR A 130 14.55 2.14 3.90
C THR A 130 13.60 2.25 2.71
N VAL A 131 12.54 3.05 2.90
CA VAL A 131 11.61 3.42 1.83
C VAL A 131 11.90 4.87 1.47
N LEU A 132 12.18 5.11 0.20
CA LEU A 132 12.38 6.45 -0.35
C LEU A 132 11.19 6.79 -1.24
N LEU A 133 10.58 7.96 -1.03
CA LEU A 133 9.64 8.53 -1.98
C LEU A 133 10.44 9.20 -3.11
N VAL A 134 10.12 8.86 -4.35
CA VAL A 134 10.69 9.46 -5.55
C VAL A 134 9.80 10.61 -6.00
N VAL A 135 10.37 11.80 -6.09
CA VAL A 135 9.69 13.02 -6.52
C VAL A 135 10.33 13.51 -7.80
N ARG A 136 9.54 13.68 -8.85
CA ARG A 136 10.00 14.22 -10.13
C ARG A 136 9.53 15.66 -10.22
N TYR A 137 10.48 16.60 -10.24
CA TYR A 137 10.18 18.03 -10.22
C TYR A 137 11.09 18.76 -11.20
N GLN A 138 10.49 19.54 -12.11
CA GLN A 138 11.19 20.32 -13.14
C GLN A 138 12.22 19.51 -13.97
N GLY A 139 11.91 18.25 -14.28
CA GLY A 139 12.77 17.35 -15.07
C GLY A 139 13.86 16.65 -14.27
N ASP A 140 14.07 17.05 -13.00
CA ASP A 140 14.97 16.39 -12.07
C ASP A 140 14.24 15.36 -11.21
N VAL A 141 15.01 14.43 -10.64
CA VAL A 141 14.51 13.38 -9.75
C VAL A 141 15.12 13.56 -8.37
N TYR A 142 14.27 13.58 -7.35
CA TYR A 142 14.63 13.70 -5.95
C TYR A 142 14.14 12.47 -5.20
N VAL A 143 14.85 12.12 -4.12
CA VAL A 143 14.46 11.05 -3.21
C VAL A 143 14.54 11.52 -1.76
N GLY A 144 13.53 11.16 -0.99
CA GLY A 144 13.51 11.43 0.45
C GLY A 144 12.95 10.24 1.23
N GLU A 145 13.49 10.01 2.43
CA GLU A 145 13.09 8.88 3.27
C GLU A 145 11.68 9.09 3.83
N VAL A 146 10.83 8.08 3.67
CA VAL A 146 9.51 7.99 4.29
C VAL A 146 9.69 7.54 5.74
N ARG A 147 9.30 8.38 6.69
CA ARG A 147 9.44 8.10 8.13
C ARG A 147 8.12 7.99 8.85
N LYS A 148 7.04 8.44 8.22
CA LYS A 148 5.69 8.44 8.78
C LYS A 148 4.74 7.77 7.79
N GLN A 149 3.54 7.51 8.24
CA GLN A 149 2.50 6.90 7.40
C GLN A 149 1.73 7.96 6.61
N TYR A 150 1.54 9.15 7.19
CA TYR A 150 1.07 10.33 6.48
C TYR A 150 2.28 11.09 5.98
N SER A 151 2.80 10.61 4.87
CA SER A 151 4.01 11.15 4.26
C SER A 151 3.65 11.87 2.98
N GLY A 152 4.10 13.12 2.90
CA GLY A 152 3.89 13.98 1.76
C GLY A 152 5.22 14.53 1.27
N TYR A 153 5.16 15.18 0.12
CA TYR A 153 6.26 15.96 -0.38
C TYR A 153 5.80 17.39 -0.65
N SER A 154 6.75 18.32 -0.61
CA SER A 154 6.56 19.69 -1.06
C SER A 154 7.67 20.03 -2.04
N CYS A 155 7.32 20.86 -3.02
CA CYS A 155 8.27 21.39 -3.98
C CYS A 155 8.07 22.90 -4.06
N SER A 156 9.16 23.65 -3.99
CA SER A 156 9.17 25.08 -4.29
C SER A 156 10.18 25.32 -5.40
N GLY A 157 9.72 25.97 -6.46
CA GLY A 157 10.56 26.43 -7.55
C GLY A 157 11.23 27.77 -7.25
N PRO A 158 11.95 28.32 -8.24
CA PRO A 158 12.57 29.64 -8.14
C PRO A 158 11.57 30.72 -7.75
N ILE A 159 11.97 31.63 -6.87
CA ILE A 159 11.17 32.80 -6.49
C ILE A 159 11.40 33.89 -7.53
N MET A 160 10.30 34.48 -8.01
CA MET A 160 10.35 35.65 -8.89
C MET A 160 10.18 36.94 -8.07
N ASP A 161 10.87 38.01 -8.45
CA ASP A 161 10.62 39.36 -7.97
C ASP A 161 9.36 39.98 -8.61
N GLU A 162 8.99 41.18 -8.13
CA GLU A 162 7.85 41.95 -8.63
C GLU A 162 7.94 42.32 -10.13
N HIS A 163 9.12 42.18 -10.74
CA HIS A 163 9.37 42.45 -12.15
C HIS A 163 9.46 41.16 -13.00
N GLY A 164 9.18 40.00 -12.41
CA GLY A 164 9.24 38.70 -13.08
C GLY A 164 10.66 38.16 -13.32
N LYS A 165 11.68 38.71 -12.65
CA LYS A 165 13.04 38.15 -12.66
C LYS A 165 13.22 37.17 -11.51
N ILE A 166 14.03 36.14 -11.71
CA ILE A 166 14.37 35.20 -10.65
C ILE A 166 15.17 35.92 -9.56
N SER A 167 14.59 36.06 -8.37
CA SER A 167 15.23 36.61 -7.18
C SER A 167 15.94 35.54 -6.36
N ASP A 168 15.44 34.31 -6.41
CA ASP A 168 16.09 33.13 -5.84
C ASP A 168 15.95 31.94 -6.82
N PRO A 169 17.04 31.43 -7.41
CA PRO A 169 16.98 30.28 -8.32
C PRO A 169 16.81 28.94 -7.59
N THR A 170 16.76 28.93 -6.25
CA THR A 170 16.80 27.71 -5.46
C THR A 170 15.52 26.90 -5.64
N VAL A 171 15.70 25.64 -6.03
CA VAL A 171 14.67 24.61 -5.97
C VAL A 171 14.81 23.89 -4.62
N SER A 172 13.73 23.85 -3.86
CA SER A 172 13.64 23.02 -2.65
C SER A 172 12.64 21.91 -2.89
N VAL A 173 13.05 20.67 -2.59
CA VAL A 173 12.17 19.53 -2.55
C VAL A 173 12.32 18.91 -1.18
N GLU A 174 11.19 18.67 -0.51
CA GLU A 174 11.16 18.02 0.80
C GLU A 174 10.27 16.80 0.77
N VAL A 175 10.65 15.79 1.57
CA VAL A 175 9.80 14.65 1.92
C VAL A 175 9.74 14.60 3.43
N ASP A 176 8.52 14.53 3.98
CA ASP A 176 8.29 14.55 5.44
C ASP A 176 8.91 15.77 6.16
N GLY A 177 8.94 16.92 5.49
CA GLY A 177 9.52 18.17 6.01
C GLY A 177 11.04 18.13 6.15
N ARG A 178 11.72 17.29 5.36
CA ARG A 178 13.18 17.19 5.29
C ARG A 178 13.65 17.35 3.86
N PRO A 179 14.80 17.99 3.63
CA PRO A 179 15.38 18.11 2.29
C PRO A 179 15.52 16.74 1.62
N ALA A 180 14.95 16.61 0.42
CA ALA A 180 15.14 15.48 -0.46
C ALA A 180 16.47 15.61 -1.20
N HIS A 181 17.07 14.47 -1.55
CA HIS A 181 18.34 14.43 -2.27
C HIS A 181 18.09 14.27 -3.76
N LYS A 182 18.72 15.11 -4.57
CA LYS A 182 18.71 14.93 -6.02
C LYS A 182 19.42 13.62 -6.38
N LEU A 183 18.78 12.80 -7.19
CA LEU A 183 19.28 11.51 -7.63
C LEU A 183 19.93 11.66 -9.01
N GLU A 184 21.25 11.72 -9.07
CA GLU A 184 22.01 11.93 -10.33
C GLU A 184 22.39 10.62 -11.04
N SER A 185 21.91 9.48 -10.57
CA SER A 185 22.31 8.15 -11.05
C SER A 185 21.40 7.60 -12.14
N SER A 186 21.81 6.50 -12.79
CA SER A 186 20.96 5.75 -13.74
C SER A 186 19.60 5.29 -13.17
N ILE A 187 19.46 5.23 -11.84
CA ILE A 187 18.19 4.94 -11.16
C ILE A 187 17.20 6.10 -11.36
N ALA A 188 17.64 7.34 -11.62
CA ALA A 188 16.75 8.45 -11.91
C ALA A 188 16.10 8.34 -13.31
N SER A 189 16.85 7.82 -14.28
CA SER A 189 16.47 7.87 -15.70
C SER A 189 15.73 6.62 -16.20
N HIS A 190 15.88 5.49 -15.55
CA HIS A 190 15.23 4.23 -15.94
C HIS A 190 14.41 3.69 -14.79
N LEU A 191 13.36 2.89 -15.07
CA LEU A 191 12.51 2.26 -14.04
C LEU A 191 13.07 0.94 -13.51
N GLY A 192 14.08 0.36 -14.17
CA GLY A 192 14.68 -0.91 -13.81
C GLY A 192 14.08 -2.06 -14.63
N VAL A 193 14.32 -3.29 -14.21
CA VAL A 193 13.76 -4.47 -14.89
C VAL A 193 12.39 -4.77 -14.31
N TYR A 194 11.33 -4.72 -15.11
CA TYR A 194 10.00 -5.12 -14.67
C TYR A 194 9.99 -6.60 -14.23
N ILE A 195 9.48 -6.87 -13.04
CA ILE A 195 9.40 -8.23 -12.48
C ILE A 195 7.97 -8.72 -12.22
N GLY A 196 6.99 -7.81 -12.22
CA GLY A 196 5.58 -8.13 -12.02
C GLY A 196 4.83 -6.95 -11.43
N CYS A 197 3.58 -7.18 -11.04
CA CYS A 197 2.75 -6.17 -10.40
C CYS A 197 2.08 -6.72 -9.13
N ILE A 198 1.81 -5.84 -8.17
CA ILE A 198 0.84 -6.11 -7.12
C ILE A 198 -0.52 -5.80 -7.73
N GLY A 199 -1.39 -6.81 -7.77
CA GLY A 199 -2.73 -6.67 -8.36
C GLY A 199 -3.63 -5.73 -7.55
N GLU A 200 -4.76 -5.38 -8.16
CA GLU A 200 -5.81 -4.60 -7.49
C GLU A 200 -6.16 -5.19 -6.12
N SER A 201 -6.54 -4.32 -5.19
CA SER A 201 -6.90 -4.74 -3.83
C SER A 201 -5.76 -5.41 -3.03
N TYR A 202 -4.52 -5.38 -3.53
CA TYR A 202 -3.30 -5.85 -2.87
C TYR A 202 -3.31 -7.33 -2.46
N ARG A 203 -4.09 -8.16 -3.17
CA ARG A 203 -4.31 -9.57 -2.80
C ARG A 203 -3.18 -10.50 -3.21
N GLY A 204 -2.33 -10.09 -4.13
CA GLY A 204 -1.26 -10.95 -4.64
C GLY A 204 -0.27 -10.22 -5.53
N PHE A 205 0.93 -10.79 -5.61
CA PHE A 205 1.92 -10.42 -6.61
C PHE A 205 1.74 -11.30 -7.84
N ILE A 206 1.64 -10.68 -9.00
CA ILE A 206 1.48 -11.32 -10.30
C ILE A 206 2.83 -11.19 -11.02
N PRO A 207 3.58 -12.29 -11.22
CA PRO A 207 4.90 -12.21 -11.85
C PRO A 207 4.78 -11.79 -13.32
N LYS A 208 5.84 -11.20 -13.87
CA LYS A 208 5.89 -10.75 -15.28
C LYS A 208 5.56 -11.83 -16.31
N SER A 209 5.75 -13.11 -15.96
CA SER A 209 5.41 -14.25 -16.82
C SER A 209 3.90 -14.48 -16.93
N ALA A 210 3.12 -13.99 -15.97
CA ALA A 210 1.67 -14.12 -15.91
C ALA A 210 0.94 -12.84 -16.35
N ALA A 211 1.56 -11.67 -16.20
CA ALA A 211 1.01 -10.40 -16.70
C ALA A 211 2.13 -9.51 -17.26
N PRO A 212 2.00 -9.02 -18.52
CA PRO A 212 2.96 -8.08 -19.08
C PRO A 212 2.92 -6.76 -18.32
N GLU A 213 3.95 -5.93 -18.52
CA GLU A 213 3.97 -4.58 -17.99
C GLU A 213 2.84 -3.75 -18.60
N VAL A 214 2.00 -3.16 -17.73
CA VAL A 214 1.04 -2.14 -18.12
C VAL A 214 1.63 -0.79 -17.69
N PRO A 215 1.94 0.12 -18.61
CA PRO A 215 2.51 1.41 -18.24
C PRO A 215 1.60 2.17 -17.28
N ILE A 216 2.07 2.37 -16.06
CA ILE A 216 1.42 3.27 -15.10
C ILE A 216 2.14 4.61 -15.24
N LYS A 217 1.42 5.62 -15.71
CA LYS A 217 1.89 7.00 -15.61
C LYS A 217 1.46 7.51 -14.24
N PRO A 218 2.39 7.85 -13.34
CA PRO A 218 2.03 8.60 -12.15
C PRO A 218 1.27 9.85 -12.60
N TYR A 219 0.25 10.23 -11.85
CA TYR A 219 -0.42 11.52 -12.03
C TYR A 219 0.66 12.58 -12.10
N GLU A 220 0.73 13.30 -13.22
CA GLU A 220 1.53 14.51 -13.29
C GLU A 220 0.93 15.42 -12.21
N ALA A 221 1.69 15.63 -11.13
CA ALA A 221 1.33 16.59 -10.12
C ALA A 221 1.05 17.90 -10.86
N PHE A 222 -0.16 18.43 -10.71
CA PHE A 222 -0.56 19.66 -11.36
C PHE A 222 0.52 20.74 -11.10
N PRO A 223 0.91 21.51 -12.14
CA PRO A 223 1.96 22.52 -12.04
C PRO A 223 1.67 23.58 -10.98
#